data_AF-A0A936CPU4-F1
#
_entry.id   AF-A0A936CPU4-F1
#
_cell.length_a   1.000
_cell.length_b   1.000
_cell.length_c   1.000
_cell.angle_alpha   90.00
_cell.angle_beta   90.00
_cell.angle_gamma   90.00
#
_symmetry.space_group_name_H-M   'P 1'
#
loop_
_entity.id
_entity.type
_entity.pdbx_description
1 polymer ?
#
loop_
_entity_poly.entity_id
_entity_poly.type
_entity_poly.pdbx_seq_one_letter_code
_entity_poly.pdbx_strand_id
1 'polypeptide(L)'
;MTTNNLYNYNARLTLEHKFNVEYADSAVTEWRKESINMNFHDKWLYLNKQSSSTILEYWHNYIMLQVRGMAKFWLDPGRYDIVNFLPQLDRGASLSFFYQWDKFKWTGMKQYIVGVGPWFILSLFCLLIFNIIFFVAVISSCKKLQKSDLAALVSVVIIMYIWIMTGPIGNARFKLAVLPISLWLIGKYLWTTNRSQTNNRSLEYQED
;
A
#
# COMPACT_ATOMS: atom_id res chain seq x y z
N MET A 1 -11.22 8.56 -17.13
CA MET A 1 -10.39 7.59 -16.36
C MET A 1 -10.52 7.74 -14.84
N THR A 2 -10.82 8.92 -14.29
CA THR A 2 -10.96 9.17 -12.84
C THR A 2 -12.19 8.57 -12.17
N THR A 3 -13.33 8.47 -12.88
CA THR A 3 -14.55 7.84 -12.34
C THR A 3 -14.34 6.39 -11.95
N ASN A 4 -13.49 5.65 -12.69
CA ASN A 4 -13.28 4.23 -12.45
C ASN A 4 -12.69 3.98 -11.05
N ASN A 5 -11.79 4.86 -10.59
CA ASN A 5 -11.17 4.70 -9.27
C ASN A 5 -12.08 5.14 -8.13
N LEU A 6 -12.76 6.28 -8.29
CA LEU A 6 -13.65 6.79 -7.26
C LEU A 6 -14.83 5.85 -7.01
N TYR A 7 -15.44 5.35 -8.09
CA TYR A 7 -16.59 4.43 -8.04
C TYR A 7 -16.19 2.99 -7.69
N ASN A 8 -15.26 2.36 -8.44
CA ASN A 8 -14.99 0.93 -8.23
C ASN A 8 -14.17 0.62 -6.97
N TYR A 9 -13.41 1.60 -6.47
CA TYR A 9 -12.52 1.38 -5.33
C TYR A 9 -12.91 2.27 -4.15
N ASN A 10 -12.84 3.59 -4.27
CA ASN A 10 -12.98 4.44 -3.08
C ASN A 10 -14.37 4.32 -2.44
N ALA A 11 -15.44 4.51 -3.22
CA ALA A 11 -16.81 4.39 -2.72
C ALA A 11 -17.15 2.94 -2.35
N ARG A 12 -16.84 1.98 -3.23
CA ARG A 12 -17.09 0.55 -2.98
C ARG A 12 -16.41 0.05 -1.69
N LEU A 13 -15.11 0.30 -1.53
CA LEU A 13 -14.37 -0.13 -0.34
C LEU A 13 -14.87 0.59 0.92
N THR A 14 -15.31 1.86 0.80
CA THR A 14 -15.93 2.59 1.92
C THR A 14 -17.22 1.92 2.38
N LEU A 15 -18.09 1.54 1.43
CA LEU A 15 -19.32 0.79 1.72
C LEU A 15 -19.03 -0.61 2.28
N GLU A 16 -18.03 -1.30 1.73
CA GLU A 16 -17.61 -2.63 2.19
C GLU A 16 -17.14 -2.58 3.64
N HIS A 17 -16.32 -1.58 3.99
CA HIS A 17 -15.83 -1.40 5.35
C HIS A 17 -16.94 -1.01 6.34
N LYS A 18 -17.94 -0.26 5.88
CA LYS A 18 -19.03 0.21 6.74
C LYS A 18 -20.09 -0.88 6.96
N PHE A 19 -20.43 -1.63 5.92
CA PHE A 19 -21.54 -2.57 5.93
C PHE A 19 -21.04 -4.01 5.71
N ASN A 20 -20.71 -4.36 4.47
CA ASN A 20 -20.09 -5.63 4.04
C ASN A 20 -19.96 -5.64 2.50
N VAL A 21 -19.35 -6.69 1.96
CA VAL A 21 -19.14 -6.88 0.52
C VAL A 21 -20.47 -6.95 -0.23
N GLU A 22 -21.47 -7.65 0.31
CA GLU A 22 -22.76 -7.86 -0.33
C GLU A 22 -23.53 -6.55 -0.52
N TYR A 23 -23.55 -5.70 0.51
CA TYR A 23 -24.16 -4.38 0.46
C TYR A 23 -23.42 -3.48 -0.54
N ALA A 24 -22.08 -3.47 -0.49
CA ALA A 24 -21.26 -2.66 -1.38
C ALA A 24 -21.49 -3.04 -2.85
N ASP A 25 -21.51 -4.33 -3.16
CA ASP A 25 -21.74 -4.83 -4.51
C ASP A 25 -23.17 -4.54 -4.98
N SER A 26 -24.17 -4.63 -4.10
CA SER A 26 -25.56 -4.26 -4.40
C SER A 26 -25.68 -2.77 -4.76
N ALA A 27 -25.16 -1.88 -3.92
CA ALA A 27 -25.23 -0.43 -4.12
C ALA A 27 -24.51 0.01 -5.42
N VAL A 28 -23.30 -0.49 -5.63
CA VAL A 28 -22.50 -0.21 -6.83
C VAL A 28 -23.17 -0.75 -8.10
N THR A 29 -23.88 -1.89 -8.01
CA THR A 29 -24.66 -2.46 -9.10
C THR A 29 -25.90 -1.62 -9.41
N GLU A 30 -26.60 -1.12 -8.40
CA GLU A 30 -27.75 -0.24 -8.56
C GLU A 30 -27.35 1.06 -9.29
N TRP A 31 -26.29 1.74 -8.85
CA TRP A 31 -25.77 2.92 -9.54
C TRP A 31 -25.38 2.64 -11.00
N ARG A 32 -24.89 1.44 -11.29
CA ARG A 32 -24.57 1.02 -12.66
C ARG A 32 -25.84 0.81 -13.50
N LYS A 33 -26.87 0.21 -12.92
CA LYS A 33 -28.16 0.00 -13.60
C LYS A 33 -28.84 1.33 -13.90
N GLU A 34 -28.87 2.26 -12.96
CA GLU A 34 -29.44 3.59 -13.17
C GLU A 34 -28.70 4.37 -14.26
N SER A 35 -27.38 4.22 -14.34
CA SER A 35 -26.57 4.92 -15.33
C SER A 35 -26.42 4.20 -16.68
N ILE A 36 -27.13 3.08 -16.91
CA ILE A 36 -26.91 2.23 -18.09
C ILE A 36 -27.34 2.90 -19.40
N ASN A 37 -28.42 3.70 -19.35
CA ASN A 37 -28.98 4.38 -20.52
C ASN A 37 -28.48 5.84 -20.65
N MET A 38 -27.61 6.29 -19.73
CA MET A 38 -27.05 7.63 -19.77
C MET A 38 -25.92 7.70 -20.82
N ASN A 39 -25.75 8.87 -21.44
CA ASN A 39 -24.55 9.13 -22.23
C ASN A 39 -23.30 9.15 -21.32
N PHE A 40 -22.11 9.09 -21.92
CA PHE A 40 -20.86 9.00 -21.17
C PHE A 40 -20.66 10.15 -20.16
N HIS A 41 -21.04 11.38 -20.52
CA HIS A 41 -20.87 12.55 -19.68
C HIS A 41 -21.80 12.52 -18.46
N ASP A 42 -23.09 12.26 -18.68
CA ASP A 42 -24.09 12.20 -17.60
C ASP A 42 -23.83 11.01 -16.68
N LYS A 43 -23.44 9.87 -17.25
CA LYS A 43 -22.96 8.71 -16.49
C LYS A 43 -21.78 9.07 -15.60
N TRP A 44 -20.82 9.82 -16.13
CA TRP A 44 -19.65 10.26 -15.38
C TRP A 44 -20.06 11.16 -14.21
N LEU A 45 -20.90 12.18 -14.46
CA LEU A 45 -21.40 13.09 -13.42
C LEU A 45 -22.19 12.37 -12.34
N TYR A 46 -23.11 11.49 -12.75
CA TYR A 46 -23.93 10.71 -11.84
C TYR A 46 -23.08 9.80 -10.94
N LEU A 47 -22.20 8.98 -11.51
CA LEU A 47 -21.36 8.06 -10.73
C LEU A 47 -20.39 8.82 -9.82
N ASN A 48 -19.83 9.94 -10.29
CA ASN A 48 -18.95 10.77 -9.49
C ASN A 48 -19.70 11.41 -8.32
N LYS A 49 -20.92 11.91 -8.55
CA LYS A 49 -21.78 12.47 -7.51
C LYS A 49 -22.14 11.43 -6.45
N GLN A 50 -22.58 10.23 -6.85
CA GLN A 50 -22.90 9.16 -5.91
C GLN A 50 -21.67 8.77 -5.09
N SER A 51 -20.56 8.51 -5.77
CA SER A 51 -19.31 8.08 -5.11
C SER A 51 -18.78 9.14 -4.13
N SER A 52 -18.74 10.41 -4.52
CA SER A 52 -18.33 11.50 -3.64
C SER A 52 -19.27 11.68 -2.45
N SER A 53 -20.58 11.59 -2.68
CA SER A 53 -21.57 11.74 -1.60
C SER A 53 -21.42 10.63 -0.57
N THR A 54 -21.27 9.37 -1.00
CA THR A 54 -21.02 8.23 -0.12
C THR A 54 -19.72 8.37 0.67
N ILE A 55 -18.63 8.81 0.03
CA ILE A 55 -17.35 9.00 0.72
C ILE A 55 -17.47 10.12 1.76
N LEU A 56 -18.17 11.21 1.45
CA LEU A 56 -18.37 12.31 2.39
C LEU A 56 -19.26 11.91 3.57
N GLU A 57 -20.33 11.15 3.31
CA GLU A 57 -21.21 10.61 4.33
C GLU A 57 -20.45 9.70 5.31
N TYR A 58 -19.55 8.85 4.79
CA TYR A 58 -18.77 7.88 5.55
C TYR A 58 -17.28 8.22 5.63
N TRP A 59 -16.94 9.52 5.71
CA TRP A 59 -15.55 10.00 5.59
C TRP A 59 -14.58 9.38 6.58
N HIS A 60 -15.04 9.07 7.80
CA HIS A 60 -14.23 8.40 8.82
C HIS A 60 -13.80 6.99 8.38
N ASN A 61 -14.70 6.21 7.77
CA ASN A 61 -14.36 4.89 7.20
C ASN A 61 -13.36 5.04 6.07
N TYR A 62 -13.58 6.03 5.21
CA TYR A 62 -12.67 6.29 4.09
C TYR A 62 -11.26 6.65 4.57
N ILE A 63 -11.12 7.51 5.60
CA ILE A 63 -9.81 7.83 6.18
C ILE A 63 -9.15 6.58 6.78
N MET A 64 -9.89 5.75 7.51
CA MET A 64 -9.33 4.49 8.04
C MET A 64 -8.81 3.59 6.92
N LEU A 65 -9.54 3.48 5.81
CA LEU A 65 -9.11 2.72 4.63
C LEU A 65 -7.89 3.34 3.97
N GLN A 66 -7.86 4.67 3.82
CA GLN A 66 -6.73 5.42 3.29
C GLN A 66 -5.46 5.13 4.10
N VAL A 67 -5.53 5.26 5.42
CA VAL A 67 -4.40 4.98 6.33
C VAL A 67 -3.98 3.52 6.27
N ARG A 68 -4.93 2.58 6.21
CA ARG A 68 -4.62 1.15 6.05
C ARG A 68 -3.94 0.85 4.72
N GLY A 69 -4.39 1.46 3.62
CA GLY A 69 -3.76 1.33 2.31
C GLY A 69 -2.35 1.92 2.29
N MET A 70 -2.15 3.09 2.91
CA MET A 70 -0.83 3.67 3.11
C MET A 70 0.10 2.76 3.93
N ALA A 71 -0.40 2.13 5.00
CA ALA A 71 0.40 1.19 5.78
C ALA A 71 0.74 -0.07 4.95
N LYS A 72 -0.23 -0.62 4.22
CA LYS A 72 -0.03 -1.76 3.31
C LYS A 72 0.97 -1.45 2.21
N PHE A 73 0.98 -0.24 1.65
CA PHE A 73 1.97 0.16 0.66
C PHE A 73 3.39 -0.21 1.09
N TRP A 74 3.78 0.11 2.33
CA TRP A 74 5.11 -0.24 2.84
C TRP A 74 5.21 -1.69 3.31
N LEU A 75 4.22 -2.15 4.08
CA LEU A 75 4.32 -3.40 4.84
C LEU A 75 3.88 -4.65 4.07
N ASP A 76 3.14 -4.51 2.97
CA ASP A 76 2.64 -5.64 2.20
C ASP A 76 3.81 -6.48 1.65
N PRO A 77 3.94 -7.76 2.05
CA PRO A 77 4.99 -8.66 1.57
C PRO A 77 4.79 -9.08 0.10
N GLY A 78 3.72 -8.65 -0.57
CA GLY A 78 3.50 -8.93 -1.98
C GLY A 78 2.96 -10.33 -2.23
N ARG A 79 2.17 -10.88 -1.29
CA ARG A 79 1.53 -12.20 -1.47
C ARG A 79 0.81 -12.29 -2.82
N TYR A 80 0.05 -11.25 -3.17
CA TYR A 80 -0.68 -11.17 -4.44
C TYR A 80 0.24 -11.29 -5.66
N ASP A 81 1.42 -10.67 -5.62
CA ASP A 81 2.39 -10.77 -6.70
C ASP A 81 2.97 -12.19 -6.78
N ILE A 82 3.32 -12.79 -5.63
CA ILE A 82 3.88 -14.15 -5.61
C ILE A 82 2.88 -15.18 -6.14
N VAL A 83 1.61 -15.12 -5.73
CA VAL A 83 0.59 -16.07 -6.22
C VAL A 83 0.24 -15.85 -7.69
N ASN A 84 0.39 -14.63 -8.22
CA ASN A 84 0.25 -14.38 -9.65
C ASN A 84 1.40 -15.00 -10.46
N PHE A 85 2.63 -14.96 -9.94
CA PHE A 85 3.80 -15.59 -10.59
C PHE A 85 3.87 -17.10 -10.37
N LEU A 86 3.32 -17.59 -9.26
CA LEU A 86 3.27 -19.01 -8.90
C LEU A 86 1.81 -19.40 -8.58
N PRO A 87 0.95 -19.59 -9.59
CA PRO A 87 -0.48 -19.87 -9.40
C PRO A 87 -0.76 -21.11 -8.55
N GLN A 88 0.15 -22.07 -8.50
CA GLN A 88 0.08 -23.24 -7.62
C GLN A 88 0.05 -22.88 -6.12
N LEU A 89 0.46 -21.66 -5.76
CA LEU A 89 0.37 -21.12 -4.40
C LEU A 89 -0.96 -20.36 -4.17
N ASP A 90 -1.74 -20.12 -5.22
CA ASP A 90 -3.08 -19.57 -5.09
C ASP A 90 -4.06 -20.68 -4.68
N ARG A 91 -4.42 -20.69 -3.41
CA ARG A 91 -5.37 -21.65 -2.81
C ARG A 91 -6.80 -21.08 -2.74
N GLY A 92 -7.07 -19.94 -3.39
CA GLY A 92 -8.39 -19.28 -3.41
C GLY A 92 -8.77 -18.56 -2.12
N ALA A 93 -9.94 -17.91 -2.12
CA ALA A 93 -10.44 -17.09 -1.01
C ALA A 93 -10.69 -17.89 0.29
N SER A 94 -11.05 -19.17 0.15
CA SER A 94 -11.31 -20.11 1.26
C SER A 94 -10.06 -20.44 2.08
N LEU A 95 -8.87 -20.27 1.52
CA LEU A 95 -7.60 -20.42 2.22
C LEU A 95 -6.93 -19.07 2.49
N SER A 96 -7.65 -17.95 2.48
CA SER A 96 -7.08 -16.68 2.93
C SER A 96 -6.91 -16.68 4.46
N PHE A 97 -5.82 -16.08 4.95
CA PHE A 97 -5.52 -16.01 6.38
C PHE A 97 -6.68 -15.42 7.18
N PHE A 98 -7.23 -14.30 6.71
CA PHE A 98 -8.33 -13.61 7.39
C PHE A 98 -9.62 -14.43 7.39
N TYR A 99 -9.97 -15.09 6.29
CA TYR A 99 -11.15 -15.96 6.25
C TYR A 99 -11.02 -17.16 7.20
N GLN A 100 -9.85 -17.80 7.20
CA GLN A 100 -9.57 -18.95 8.06
C GLN A 100 -9.54 -18.56 9.54
N TRP A 101 -8.94 -17.42 9.86
CA TRP A 101 -8.93 -16.86 11.21
C TRP A 101 -10.34 -16.50 11.66
N ASP A 102 -11.12 -15.81 10.83
CA ASP A 102 -12.43 -15.32 11.26
C ASP A 102 -13.41 -16.48 11.50
N LYS A 103 -13.43 -17.46 10.58
CA LYS A 103 -14.36 -18.59 10.59
C LYS A 103 -13.97 -19.73 11.53
N PHE A 104 -12.67 -20.02 11.68
CA PHE A 104 -12.20 -21.22 12.39
C PHE A 104 -11.12 -20.93 13.45
N LYS A 105 -10.81 -19.65 13.71
CA LYS A 105 -9.86 -19.19 14.74
C LYS A 105 -8.52 -19.95 14.66
N TRP A 106 -8.05 -20.51 15.77
CA TRP A 106 -6.79 -21.25 15.86
C TRP A 106 -6.74 -22.50 14.97
N THR A 107 -7.86 -23.20 14.80
CA THR A 107 -7.94 -24.39 13.96
C THR A 107 -7.79 -24.02 12.48
N GLY A 108 -8.40 -22.91 12.07
CA GLY A 108 -8.21 -22.33 10.74
C GLY A 108 -6.79 -21.87 10.47
N MET A 109 -6.11 -21.30 11.48
CA MET A 109 -4.70 -20.95 11.36
C MET A 109 -3.81 -22.17 11.10
N LYS A 110 -4.04 -23.29 11.81
CA LYS A 110 -3.29 -24.53 11.56
C LYS A 110 -3.53 -25.05 10.15
N GLN A 111 -4.79 -25.05 9.69
CA GLN A 111 -5.14 -25.46 8.33
C GLN A 111 -4.52 -24.55 7.26
N TYR A 112 -4.48 -23.23 7.51
CA TYR A 112 -3.80 -22.27 6.65
C TYR A 112 -2.30 -22.55 6.56
N ILE A 113 -1.63 -22.74 7.71
CA ILE A 113 -0.17 -22.97 7.76
C ILE A 113 0.21 -24.26 7.02
N VAL A 114 -0.53 -25.35 7.28
CA VAL A 114 -0.30 -26.63 6.61
C VAL A 114 -0.64 -26.55 5.12
N GLY A 115 -1.72 -25.88 4.75
CA GLY A 115 -2.18 -25.81 3.37
C GLY A 115 -1.32 -24.91 2.48
N VAL A 116 -0.79 -23.80 3.01
CA VAL A 116 0.08 -22.88 2.27
C VAL A 116 1.54 -23.33 2.29
N GLY A 117 1.94 -24.06 3.32
CA GLY A 117 3.29 -24.58 3.51
C GLY A 117 4.17 -23.62 4.33
N PRO A 118 4.99 -24.16 5.26
CA PRO A 118 5.77 -23.34 6.19
C PRO A 118 6.81 -22.45 5.49
N TRP A 119 7.39 -22.91 4.37
CA TRP A 119 8.38 -22.15 3.60
C TRP A 119 7.82 -20.89 2.97
N PHE A 120 6.57 -20.92 2.50
CA PHE A 120 5.91 -19.74 1.95
C PHE A 120 5.58 -18.72 3.04
N ILE A 121 5.17 -19.18 4.22
CA ILE A 121 4.96 -18.28 5.35
C ILE A 121 6.27 -17.65 5.80
N LEU A 122 7.34 -18.44 5.87
CA LEU A 122 8.67 -17.95 6.19
C LEU A 122 9.14 -16.90 5.17
N SER A 123 8.93 -17.13 3.87
CA SER A 123 9.31 -16.16 2.84
C SER A 123 8.50 -14.86 2.95
N LEU A 124 7.18 -14.92 3.18
CA LEU A 124 6.36 -13.74 3.44
C LEU A 124 6.82 -12.99 4.70
N PHE A 125 7.23 -13.71 5.74
CA PHE A 125 7.74 -13.11 6.98
C PHE A 125 9.09 -12.42 6.75
N CYS A 126 10.02 -13.06 6.03
CA CYS A 126 11.29 -12.43 5.64
C CYS A 126 11.08 -11.19 4.78
N LEU A 127 10.14 -11.23 3.82
CA LEU A 127 9.77 -10.07 3.00
C LEU A 127 9.15 -8.94 3.83
N LEU A 128 8.32 -9.27 4.82
CA LEU A 128 7.78 -8.29 5.75
C LEU A 128 8.89 -7.62 6.57
N ILE A 129 9.85 -8.38 7.11
CA ILE A 129 11.00 -7.82 7.82
C ILE A 129 11.81 -6.91 6.90
N PHE A 130 12.11 -7.36 5.67
CA PHE A 130 12.82 -6.56 4.69
C PHE A 130 12.08 -5.24 4.40
N ASN A 131 10.77 -5.29 4.20
CA ASN A 131 9.94 -4.11 3.98
C ASN A 131 9.99 -3.12 5.17
N ILE A 132 9.98 -3.62 6.40
CA ILE A 132 10.10 -2.78 7.60
C ILE A 132 11.47 -2.10 7.63
N ILE A 133 12.55 -2.85 7.43
CA ILE A 133 13.92 -2.31 7.39
C ILE A 133 14.04 -1.26 6.28
N PHE A 134 13.52 -1.58 5.09
CA PHE A 134 13.53 -0.68 3.94
C PHE A 134 12.77 0.61 4.23
N PHE A 135 11.56 0.51 4.81
CA PHE A 135 10.77 1.68 5.21
C PHE A 135 11.53 2.56 6.21
N VAL A 136 12.12 1.96 7.25
CA VAL A 136 12.93 2.69 8.23
C VAL A 136 14.13 3.38 7.57
N ALA A 137 14.80 2.72 6.63
CA ALA A 137 15.92 3.29 5.87
C ALA A 137 15.50 4.49 5.01
N VAL A 138 14.36 4.40 4.31
CA VAL A 138 13.80 5.52 3.53
C VAL A 138 13.49 6.70 4.44
N ILE A 139 12.73 6.48 5.52
CA ILE A 139 12.35 7.55 6.46
C ILE A 139 13.58 8.24 7.07
N SER A 140 14.60 7.46 7.44
CA SER A 140 15.85 8.00 7.98
C SER A 140 16.60 8.85 6.94
N SER A 141 16.63 8.39 5.69
CA SER A 141 17.25 9.10 4.57
C SER A 141 16.55 10.42 4.28
N CYS A 142 15.21 10.42 4.27
CA CYS A 142 14.39 11.61 4.07
C CYS A 142 14.68 12.67 5.14
N LYS A 143 14.72 12.29 6.43
CA LYS A 143 14.93 13.23 7.54
C LYS A 143 16.27 13.96 7.48
N LYS A 144 17.34 13.28 7.05
CA LYS A 144 18.69 13.84 7.01
C LYS A 144 18.98 14.64 5.74
N LEU A 145 18.55 14.15 4.57
CA LEU A 145 18.92 14.75 3.28
C LEU A 145 18.04 15.94 2.88
N GLN A 146 16.79 16.03 3.36
CA GLN A 146 15.88 17.13 2.99
C GLN A 146 16.38 18.52 3.41
N LYS A 147 17.32 18.60 4.37
CA LYS A 147 17.82 19.88 4.90
C LYS A 147 18.91 20.53 4.05
N SER A 148 19.56 19.76 3.17
CA SER A 148 20.76 20.21 2.47
C SER A 148 20.71 20.05 0.96
N ASP A 149 19.67 19.41 0.41
CA ASP A 149 19.66 18.98 -0.98
C ASP A 149 18.26 19.05 -1.63
N LEU A 150 18.13 19.92 -2.63
CA LEU A 150 16.88 20.13 -3.36
C LEU A 150 16.43 18.85 -4.11
N ALA A 151 17.35 18.09 -4.69
CA ALA A 151 17.01 16.85 -5.39
C ALA A 151 16.51 15.78 -4.42
N ALA A 152 17.06 15.74 -3.20
CA ALA A 152 16.53 14.89 -2.14
C ALA A 152 15.12 15.32 -1.74
N LEU A 153 14.88 16.63 -1.55
CA LEU A 153 13.55 17.14 -1.23
C LEU A 153 12.50 16.78 -2.30
N VAL A 154 12.82 17.00 -3.58
CA VAL A 154 11.94 16.63 -4.71
C VAL A 154 11.64 15.13 -4.71
N SER A 155 12.66 14.30 -4.45
CA SER A 155 12.50 12.84 -4.35
C SER A 155 11.55 12.45 -3.21
N VAL A 156 11.66 13.08 -2.04
CA VAL A 156 10.74 12.86 -0.91
C VAL A 156 9.32 13.24 -1.28
N VAL A 157 9.12 14.39 -1.92
CA VAL A 157 7.78 14.85 -2.36
C VAL A 157 7.15 13.85 -3.33
N ILE A 158 7.92 13.33 -4.29
CA ILE A 158 7.43 12.31 -5.23
C ILE A 158 7.03 11.01 -4.52
N ILE A 159 7.88 10.51 -3.59
CA ILE A 159 7.57 9.31 -2.81
C ILE A 159 6.29 9.52 -1.99
N MET A 160 6.19 10.65 -1.28
CA MET A 160 5.01 10.99 -0.47
C MET A 160 3.75 11.12 -1.33
N TYR A 161 3.87 11.74 -2.50
CA TYR A 161 2.77 11.87 -3.46
C TYR A 161 2.26 10.50 -3.90
N ILE A 162 3.15 9.60 -4.35
CA ILE A 162 2.74 8.26 -4.77
C ILE A 162 2.16 7.49 -3.59
N TRP A 163 2.80 7.56 -2.42
CA TRP A 163 2.35 6.88 -1.21
C TRP A 163 0.92 7.30 -0.80
N ILE A 164 0.63 8.59 -0.79
CA ILE A 164 -0.70 9.10 -0.46
C ILE A 164 -1.71 8.79 -1.58
N MET A 165 -1.32 8.95 -2.85
CA MET A 165 -2.21 8.76 -3.99
C MET A 165 -2.61 7.30 -4.25
N THR A 166 -1.81 6.32 -3.79
CA THR A 166 -2.22 4.91 -3.85
C THR A 166 -3.48 4.62 -3.02
N GLY A 167 -3.73 5.45 -2.00
CA GLY A 167 -4.96 5.47 -1.22
C GLY A 167 -5.37 4.11 -0.65
N PRO A 168 -6.67 3.74 -0.64
CA PRO A 168 -7.15 2.52 0.01
C PRO A 168 -6.69 1.24 -0.69
N ILE A 169 -6.13 1.35 -1.90
CA ILE A 169 -5.66 0.22 -2.73
C ILE A 169 -4.15 0.03 -2.59
N GLY A 170 -3.47 0.76 -1.70
CA GLY A 170 -2.03 0.63 -1.48
C GLY A 170 -1.63 -0.82 -1.25
N ASN A 171 -0.91 -1.39 -2.21
CA ASN A 171 -0.40 -2.75 -2.20
C ASN A 171 1.02 -2.78 -2.77
N ALA A 172 1.71 -3.91 -2.60
CA ALA A 172 3.15 -3.99 -2.85
C ALA A 172 3.58 -3.57 -4.27
N ARG A 173 2.75 -3.84 -5.30
CA ARG A 173 3.06 -3.47 -6.70
C ARG A 173 3.32 -1.98 -6.90
N PHE A 174 2.68 -1.10 -6.14
CA PHE A 174 2.88 0.35 -6.29
C PHE A 174 4.23 0.81 -5.73
N LYS A 175 4.89 -0.01 -4.88
CA LYS A 175 6.26 0.26 -4.43
C LYS A 175 7.27 0.26 -5.58
N LEU A 176 7.01 -0.50 -6.65
CA LEU A 176 7.94 -0.59 -7.77
C LEU A 176 8.22 0.78 -8.42
N ALA A 177 7.23 1.67 -8.45
CA ALA A 177 7.39 3.02 -8.99
C ALA A 177 8.29 3.92 -8.11
N VAL A 178 8.29 3.72 -6.79
CA VAL A 178 9.12 4.51 -5.86
C VAL A 178 10.46 3.85 -5.55
N LEU A 179 10.64 2.58 -5.89
CA LEU A 179 11.82 1.79 -5.53
C LEU A 179 13.13 2.43 -6.03
N PRO A 180 13.26 2.86 -7.31
CA PRO A 180 14.52 3.46 -7.78
C PRO A 180 14.89 4.74 -7.04
N ILE A 181 13.90 5.60 -6.79
CA ILE A 181 14.07 6.87 -6.08
C ILE A 181 14.45 6.62 -4.62
N SER A 182 13.79 5.64 -3.99
CA SER A 182 14.05 5.24 -2.61
C SER A 182 15.47 4.68 -2.44
N LEU A 183 15.92 3.82 -3.37
CA LEU A 183 17.27 3.28 -3.38
C LEU A 183 18.33 4.36 -3.57
N TRP A 184 18.09 5.31 -4.49
CA TRP A 184 18.98 6.46 -4.68
C TRP A 184 19.10 7.31 -3.40
N LEU A 185 17.98 7.61 -2.74
CA LEU A 185 17.97 8.34 -1.46
C LEU A 185 18.76 7.61 -0.38
N ILE A 186 18.55 6.30 -0.22
CA ILE A 186 19.27 5.48 0.75
C ILE A 186 20.77 5.46 0.43
N GLY A 187 21.16 5.23 -0.83
CA GLY A 187 22.56 5.21 -1.24
C GLY A 187 23.25 6.55 -0.96
N LYS A 188 22.59 7.66 -1.25
CA LYS A 188 23.08 9.01 -0.95
C LYS A 188 23.22 9.26 0.55
N TYR A 189 22.26 8.81 1.34
CA TYR A 189 22.31 8.91 2.80
C TYR A 189 23.51 8.14 3.38
N LEU A 190 23.75 6.92 2.90
CA LEU A 190 24.89 6.12 3.32
C LEU A 190 26.22 6.77 2.92
N TRP A 191 26.33 7.27 1.68
CA TRP A 191 27.52 7.97 1.20
C TRP A 191 27.85 9.20 2.06
N THR A 192 26.88 10.07 2.28
CA THR A 192 27.08 11.32 3.06
C THR A 192 27.45 11.03 4.50
N THR A 193 26.88 9.98 5.10
CA THR A 193 27.19 9.58 6.48
C THR A 193 28.60 9.02 6.60
N ASN A 194 29.04 8.16 5.67
CA ASN A 194 30.40 7.63 5.68
C ASN A 194 31.45 8.73 5.51
N ARG A 195 31.21 9.70 4.61
CA ARG A 195 32.16 10.81 4.37
C ARG A 195 32.31 11.75 5.57
N SER A 196 31.23 11.97 6.32
CA SER A 196 31.30 12.77 7.55
C SER A 196 32.14 12.08 8.63
N GLN A 197 32.07 10.75 8.72
CA GLN A 197 32.87 9.99 9.70
C GLN A 197 34.35 9.96 9.33
N THR A 198 34.69 9.80 8.04
CA THR A 198 36.09 9.83 7.59
C THR A 198 36.74 11.18 7.83
N ASN A 199 36.03 12.28 7.56
CA ASN A 199 36.57 13.63 7.79
C ASN A 199 36.80 13.94 9.27
N ASN A 200 35.94 13.45 10.16
CA ASN A 200 36.13 13.65 11.61
C ASN A 200 37.35 12.88 12.14
N ARG A 201 37.56 11.64 11.68
CA ARG A 201 38.74 10.84 12.08
C ARG A 201 40.05 11.46 11.61
N SER A 202 40.10 12.05 10.41
CA SER A 202 41.33 12.71 9.93
C SER A 202 41.70 13.95 10.73
N LEU A 203 40.75 14.60 11.40
CA LEU A 203 41.02 15.76 12.26
C LEU A 203 41.55 15.32 13.63
N GLU A 204 41.05 14.21 14.20
CA GLU A 204 41.59 13.64 15.44
C GLU A 204 43.08 13.28 15.32
N TYR A 205 43.53 12.73 14.18
CA TYR A 205 44.95 12.40 13.97
C TYR A 205 45.89 13.60 13.73
N GLN A 206 45.37 14.81 13.58
CA GLN A 206 46.20 16.02 13.42
C GLN A 206 46.43 16.77 14.73
N GLU A 207 45.73 16.40 15.81
CA GLU A 207 45.86 17.01 17.14
C GLU A 207 46.76 16.18 18.09
N ASP A 208 47.22 15.00 17.65
CA ASP A 208 48.21 14.14 18.32
C ASP A 208 49.62 14.31 17.72
#